data_AF-A0A268AB01-F1
#
_entry.id   AF-A0A268AB01-F1
#
_cell.length_a   1.000
_cell.length_b   1.000
_cell.length_c   1.000
_cell.angle_alpha   90.00
_cell.angle_beta   90.00
_cell.angle_gamma   90.00
#
_symmetry.space_group_name_H-M   'P 1'
#
loop_
_entity.id
_entity.type
_entity.pdbx_description
1 polymer ?
#
loop_
_entity_poly.entity_id
_entity_poly.type
_entity_poly.pdbx_seq_one_letter_code
_entity_poly.pdbx_strand_id
1 'polypeptide(L)'
;MTISYEDARIRNIKIKISHAILENDSLVFSEELTDEELRQKFYLKKSDIYLLRNMTLEGDSNIFHLITENARSFIAEHNKISSDEANSLKAILVKEYKEMQSHFESFKVDYKFIEQKLNQLSEVACKLHWFYLPVYDEEFIINRDVLPEADISKYYDHFHSVEDLYSYIFERNKAFDWKSTGGDLNLGHKLDFKVFTCRWGHYDNYTFIRVYNGWEISAMTGTVECRPNGEAISTREPSFNSGLYYILNQDSVQYPEDGVKYALSELWKEADSNEMSLEELQDKLHDIANWISEVEKATHDNQPSWCLYY
;
A
#
# COMPACT_ATOMS: atom_id res chain seq x y z
N MET A 1 6.85 -12.85 14.65
CA MET A 1 5.50 -12.30 14.47
C MET A 1 5.59 -11.58 13.14
N THR A 2 4.85 -12.02 12.14
CA THR A 2 4.95 -11.46 10.79
C THR A 2 4.25 -10.12 10.75
N ILE A 3 4.88 -9.08 10.19
CA ILE A 3 4.27 -7.76 10.08
C ILE A 3 3.09 -7.81 9.10
N SER A 4 1.91 -7.40 9.53
CA SER A 4 0.72 -7.30 8.67
C SER A 4 0.66 -5.95 7.94
N TYR A 5 -0.16 -5.88 6.88
CA TYR A 5 -0.48 -4.60 6.23
C TYR A 5 -1.10 -3.60 7.20
N GLU A 6 -1.95 -4.06 8.12
CA GLU A 6 -2.56 -3.21 9.14
C GLU A 6 -1.50 -2.60 10.07
N ASP A 7 -0.52 -3.40 10.52
CA ASP A 7 0.59 -2.92 11.36
C ASP A 7 1.40 -1.82 10.66
N ALA A 8 1.77 -2.06 9.41
CA ALA A 8 2.50 -1.09 8.58
C ALA A 8 1.68 0.19 8.37
N ARG A 9 0.37 0.05 8.11
CA ARG A 9 -0.53 1.19 7.92
C ARG A 9 -0.71 2.02 9.17
N ILE A 10 -0.90 1.37 10.32
CA ILE A 10 -1.01 2.04 11.63
C ILE A 10 0.26 2.84 11.93
N ARG A 11 1.43 2.29 11.62
CA ARG A 11 2.71 3.01 11.74
C ARG A 11 2.73 4.26 10.85
N ASN A 12 2.32 4.17 9.60
CA ASN A 12 2.22 5.32 8.70
C ASN A 12 1.24 6.39 9.20
N ILE A 13 0.09 5.99 9.75
CA ILE A 13 -0.89 6.89 10.38
C ILE A 13 -0.24 7.67 11.54
N LYS A 14 0.50 6.98 12.42
CA LYS A 14 1.21 7.63 13.54
C LYS A 14 2.20 8.69 13.04
N ILE A 15 2.97 8.36 12.00
CA ILE A 15 3.93 9.27 11.36
C ILE A 15 3.23 10.50 10.77
N LYS A 16 2.14 10.31 10.01
CA LYS A 16 1.35 11.43 9.44
C LYS A 16 0.86 12.38 10.53
N ILE A 17 0.42 11.82 11.66
CA ILE A 17 -0.07 12.61 12.79
C ILE A 17 1.08 13.38 13.43
N SER A 18 2.23 12.75 13.64
CA SER A 18 3.44 13.44 14.11
C SER A 18 3.83 14.61 13.20
N HIS A 19 3.80 14.43 11.88
CA HIS A 19 4.05 15.53 10.92
C HIS A 19 3.04 16.67 11.07
N ALA A 20 1.74 16.36 11.15
CA ALA A 20 0.71 17.38 11.31
C ALA A 20 0.90 18.21 12.59
N ILE A 21 1.32 17.57 13.69
CA ILE A 21 1.61 18.23 14.96
C ILE A 21 2.87 19.10 14.85
N LEU A 22 3.94 18.59 14.23
CA LEU A 22 5.18 19.35 14.02
C LEU A 22 4.97 20.60 13.15
N GLU A 23 4.07 20.54 12.16
CA GLU A 23 3.71 21.71 11.36
C GLU A 23 2.80 22.70 12.11
N ASN A 24 2.07 22.24 13.13
CA ASN A 24 1.10 23.04 13.84
C ASN A 24 1.11 22.76 15.35
N ASP A 25 2.04 23.43 16.05
CA ASP A 25 2.20 23.39 17.51
C ASP A 25 0.91 23.75 18.30
N SER A 26 -0.09 24.35 17.64
CA SER A 26 -1.38 24.71 18.25
C SER A 26 -2.45 23.62 18.16
N LEU A 27 -2.15 22.45 17.58
CA LEU A 27 -3.03 21.28 17.64
C LEU A 27 -3.12 20.78 19.09
N VAL A 28 -4.11 21.30 19.83
CA VAL A 28 -4.37 20.92 21.22
C VAL A 28 -5.06 19.55 21.28
N PHE A 29 -4.51 18.65 22.10
CA PHE A 29 -4.98 17.27 22.25
C PHE A 29 -6.09 17.07 23.29
N SER A 30 -7.08 17.94 23.35
CA SER A 30 -8.02 17.95 24.48
C SER A 30 -9.48 17.63 24.15
N GLU A 31 -9.82 17.29 22.91
CA GLU A 31 -11.23 17.11 22.50
C GLU A 31 -11.44 15.86 21.63
N GLU A 32 -12.66 15.32 21.64
CA GLU A 32 -13.07 14.28 20.70
C GLU A 32 -12.99 14.82 19.27
N LEU A 33 -12.10 14.25 18.46
CA LEU A 33 -11.99 14.62 17.06
C LEU A 33 -13.09 13.96 16.23
N THR A 34 -13.78 14.79 15.44
CA THR A 34 -14.68 14.32 14.39
C THR A 34 -13.90 13.72 13.22
N ASP A 35 -14.55 12.87 12.43
CA ASP A 35 -13.91 12.27 11.24
C ASP A 35 -13.46 13.35 10.24
N GLU A 36 -14.21 14.43 10.09
CA GLU A 36 -13.80 15.52 9.20
C GLU A 36 -12.57 16.27 9.72
N GLU A 37 -12.44 16.44 11.04
CA GLU A 37 -11.22 17.00 11.63
C GLU A 37 -10.02 16.08 11.46
N LEU A 38 -10.21 14.77 11.58
CA LEU A 38 -9.14 13.78 11.32
C LEU A 38 -8.64 13.89 9.87
N ARG A 39 -9.54 14.08 8.91
CA ARG A 39 -9.19 14.27 7.49
C ARG A 39 -8.50 15.61 7.24
N GLN A 40 -9.05 16.70 7.76
CA GLN A 40 -8.56 18.05 7.46
C GLN A 40 -7.29 18.43 8.23
N LYS A 41 -7.19 18.03 9.51
CA LYS A 41 -6.06 18.41 10.37
C LYS A 41 -4.88 17.45 10.25
N PHE A 42 -5.14 16.16 10.01
CA PHE A 42 -4.12 15.11 10.02
C PHE A 42 -3.98 14.37 8.69
N TYR A 43 -4.72 14.78 7.65
CA TYR A 43 -4.64 14.19 6.31
C TYR A 43 -4.84 12.67 6.30
N LEU A 44 -5.71 12.18 7.18
CA LEU A 44 -6.09 10.79 7.23
C LEU A 44 -7.10 10.49 6.13
N LYS A 45 -6.95 9.34 5.46
CA LYS A 45 -7.93 8.83 4.51
C LYS A 45 -9.15 8.29 5.25
N LYS A 46 -10.27 8.13 4.55
CA LYS A 46 -11.46 7.49 5.15
C LYS A 46 -11.16 6.05 5.60
N SER A 47 -10.31 5.33 4.86
CA SER A 47 -9.83 3.99 5.22
C SER A 47 -9.00 4.01 6.50
N ASP A 48 -8.14 5.02 6.69
CA ASP A 48 -7.33 5.18 7.92
C ASP A 48 -8.25 5.37 9.14
N ILE A 49 -9.26 6.23 9.02
CA ILE A 49 -10.23 6.48 10.10
C ILE A 49 -11.04 5.23 10.42
N TYR A 50 -11.49 4.51 9.39
CA TYR A 50 -12.21 3.25 9.54
C TYR A 50 -11.37 2.20 10.29
N LEU A 51 -10.10 2.03 9.89
CA LEU A 51 -9.15 1.12 10.54
C LEU A 51 -8.98 1.47 12.03
N LEU A 52 -8.72 2.74 12.33
CA LEU A 52 -8.54 3.20 13.71
C LEU A 52 -9.78 2.96 14.57
N ARG A 53 -10.98 3.21 14.03
CA ARG A 53 -12.26 3.03 14.74
C ARG A 53 -12.50 1.56 15.07
N ASN A 54 -12.27 0.65 14.12
CA ASN A 54 -12.42 -0.78 14.34
C ASN A 54 -11.49 -1.30 15.43
N MET A 55 -10.23 -0.86 15.48
CA MET A 55 -9.28 -1.27 16.51
C MET A 55 -9.74 -0.91 17.93
N THR A 56 -10.44 0.22 18.11
CA THR A 56 -10.90 0.66 19.44
C THR A 56 -12.24 0.11 19.86
N LEU A 57 -13.03 -0.46 18.94
CA LEU A 57 -14.22 -1.21 19.34
C LEU A 57 -13.86 -2.47 20.14
N GLU A 58 -12.61 -2.93 20.05
CA GLU A 58 -12.08 -4.09 20.79
C GLU A 58 -11.48 -3.74 22.18
N GLY A 59 -11.41 -2.45 22.57
CA GLY A 59 -10.88 -2.05 23.88
C GLY A 59 -11.07 -0.56 24.22
N ASP A 60 -11.49 -0.29 25.46
CA ASP A 60 -11.95 0.96 26.11
C ASP A 60 -11.05 2.23 26.02
N SER A 61 -10.05 2.27 25.13
CA SER A 61 -9.20 3.44 24.92
C SER A 61 -9.74 4.32 23.79
N ASN A 62 -9.87 5.62 24.04
CA ASN A 62 -10.09 6.60 22.99
C ASN A 62 -8.95 6.53 21.96
N ILE A 63 -9.27 6.20 20.69
CA ILE A 63 -8.36 6.17 19.52
C ILE A 63 -7.38 7.32 19.57
N PHE A 64 -7.93 8.50 19.86
CA PHE A 64 -7.22 9.74 19.88
C PHE A 64 -6.11 9.75 20.93
N HIS A 65 -6.36 9.22 22.13
CA HIS A 65 -5.36 9.13 23.18
C HIS A 65 -4.23 8.16 22.80
N LEU A 66 -4.58 6.97 22.31
CA LEU A 66 -3.61 5.94 21.90
C LEU A 66 -2.66 6.45 20.81
N ILE A 67 -3.21 7.15 19.83
CA ILE A 67 -2.43 7.68 18.71
C ILE A 67 -1.62 8.90 19.14
N THR A 68 -2.20 9.81 19.93
CA THR A 68 -1.53 11.01 20.42
C THR A 68 -0.33 10.68 21.29
N GLU A 69 -0.46 9.72 22.22
CA GLU A 69 0.63 9.31 23.10
C GLU A 69 1.80 8.74 22.31
N ASN A 70 1.50 7.91 21.30
CA ASN A 70 2.51 7.40 20.37
C ASN A 70 3.12 8.51 19.51
N ALA A 71 2.35 9.45 18.98
CA ALA A 71 2.89 10.54 18.17
C ALA A 71 3.88 11.42 18.95
N ARG A 72 3.67 11.61 20.26
CA ARG A 72 4.58 12.36 21.14
C ARG A 72 5.96 11.70 21.25
N SER A 73 6.06 10.38 21.31
CA SER A 73 7.37 9.72 21.38
C SER A 73 8.17 9.92 20.09
N PHE A 74 7.51 9.87 18.93
CA PHE A 74 8.13 10.13 17.63
C PHE A 74 8.62 11.57 17.52
N ILE A 75 7.82 12.53 17.98
CA ILE A 75 8.20 13.95 18.05
C ILE A 75 9.37 14.18 19.00
N ALA A 76 9.41 13.47 20.14
CA ALA A 76 10.52 13.54 21.07
C ALA A 76 11.84 13.06 20.44
N GLU A 77 11.80 11.98 19.66
CA GLU A 77 12.97 11.52 18.89
C GLU A 77 13.37 12.49 17.79
N HIS A 78 12.41 13.03 17.03
CA HIS A 78 12.63 14.06 16.01
C HIS A 78 13.40 15.26 16.58
N ASN A 79 12.96 15.77 17.73
CA ASN A 79 13.54 16.93 18.38
C ASN A 79 14.96 16.72 18.94
N LYS A 80 15.48 15.49 18.98
CA LYS A 80 16.87 15.22 19.38
C LYS A 80 17.89 15.63 18.32
N ILE A 81 17.45 15.76 17.06
CA ILE A 81 18.34 16.02 15.93
C ILE A 81 18.08 17.45 15.44
N SER A 82 19.10 18.30 15.51
CA SER A 82 19.00 19.67 14.99
C SER A 82 18.98 19.68 13.47
N SER A 83 18.41 20.73 12.87
CA SER A 83 18.44 20.91 11.41
C SER A 83 19.85 20.95 10.83
N ASP A 84 20.83 21.49 11.55
CA ASP A 84 22.24 21.54 11.12
C ASP A 84 22.90 20.15 11.14
N GLU A 85 22.61 19.34 12.18
CA GLU A 85 23.03 17.95 12.23
C GLU A 85 22.38 17.15 11.09
N ALA A 86 21.08 17.30 10.88
CA ALA A 86 20.37 16.63 9.79
C ALA A 86 20.94 16.99 8.42
N ASN A 87 21.22 18.27 8.15
CA ASN A 87 21.86 18.70 6.90
C ASN A 87 23.25 18.08 6.69
N SER A 88 24.02 17.94 7.78
CA SER A 88 25.33 17.28 7.74
C SER A 88 25.19 15.78 7.43
N LEU A 89 24.23 15.11 8.08
CA LEU A 89 23.92 13.70 7.86
C LEU A 89 23.42 13.44 6.43
N LYS A 90 22.59 14.34 5.86
CA LYS A 90 22.16 14.25 4.46
C LYS A 90 23.33 14.27 3.48
N ALA A 91 24.31 15.14 3.70
CA ALA A 91 25.48 15.21 2.84
C ALA A 91 26.28 13.90 2.88
N ILE A 92 26.38 13.28 4.06
CA ILE A 92 26.99 11.95 4.23
C ILE A 92 26.16 10.90 3.48
N LEU A 93 24.84 10.85 3.72
CA LEU A 93 23.95 9.89 3.06
C LEU A 93 24.10 9.94 1.54
N VAL A 94 24.05 11.13 0.93
CA VAL A 94 24.17 11.29 -0.52
C VAL A 94 25.52 10.80 -1.04
N LYS A 95 26.61 11.15 -0.34
CA LYS A 95 27.96 10.76 -0.73
C LYS A 95 28.11 9.24 -0.69
N GLU A 96 27.79 8.64 0.44
CA GLU A 96 27.99 7.21 0.68
C GLU A 96 27.04 6.35 -0.17
N TYR A 97 25.78 6.78 -0.34
CA TYR A 97 24.80 6.10 -1.18
C TYR A 97 25.24 6.06 -2.65
N LYS A 98 25.70 7.20 -3.20
CA LYS A 98 26.17 7.26 -4.59
C LYS A 98 27.43 6.43 -4.82
N GLU A 99 28.31 6.37 -3.83
CA GLU A 99 29.50 5.51 -3.90
C GLU A 99 29.10 4.03 -3.92
N MET A 100 28.14 3.63 -3.09
CA MET A 100 27.60 2.27 -3.05
C MET A 100 26.85 1.91 -4.34
N GLN A 101 26.03 2.82 -4.87
CA GLN A 101 25.34 2.65 -6.16
C GLN A 101 26.33 2.45 -7.31
N SER A 102 27.36 3.32 -7.40
CA SER A 102 28.40 3.20 -8.43
C SER A 102 29.17 1.88 -8.33
N HIS A 103 29.38 1.37 -7.11
CA HIS A 103 30.02 0.07 -6.89
C HIS A 103 29.16 -1.07 -7.41
N PHE A 104 27.85 -1.06 -7.14
CA PHE A 104 26.93 -2.07 -7.69
C PHE A 104 26.87 -2.02 -9.22
N GLU A 105 26.82 -0.84 -9.82
CA GLU A 105 26.84 -0.65 -11.27
C GLU A 105 28.15 -1.14 -11.92
N SER A 106 29.25 -1.16 -11.17
CA SER A 106 30.53 -1.67 -11.65
C SER A 106 30.60 -3.20 -11.77
N PHE A 107 29.58 -3.92 -11.28
CA PHE A 107 29.50 -5.38 -11.19
C PHE A 107 30.70 -6.04 -10.47
N LYS A 108 31.49 -5.28 -9.70
CA LYS A 108 32.57 -5.79 -8.85
C LYS A 108 32.03 -6.04 -7.45
N VAL A 109 32.04 -7.29 -7.02
CA VAL A 109 31.57 -7.64 -5.67
C VAL A 109 32.73 -7.64 -4.69
N ASP A 110 32.83 -6.57 -3.91
CA ASP A 110 33.66 -6.50 -2.70
C ASP A 110 32.75 -6.50 -1.48
N TYR A 111 32.56 -7.68 -0.88
CA TYR A 111 31.69 -7.87 0.28
C TYR A 111 32.13 -7.06 1.49
N LYS A 112 33.44 -6.88 1.69
CA LYS A 112 33.97 -6.14 2.84
C LYS A 112 33.68 -4.66 2.69
N PHE A 113 33.85 -4.13 1.48
CA PHE A 113 33.45 -2.77 1.16
C PHE A 113 31.94 -2.57 1.36
N ILE A 114 31.11 -3.49 0.84
CA ILE A 114 29.65 -3.43 0.97
C ILE A 114 29.22 -3.41 2.44
N GLU A 115 29.74 -4.33 3.26
CA GLU A 115 29.41 -4.42 4.68
C GLU A 115 29.82 -3.14 5.43
N GLN A 116 31.03 -2.64 5.19
CA GLN A 116 31.51 -1.41 5.83
C GLN A 116 30.67 -0.18 5.45
N LYS A 117 30.33 -0.06 4.16
CA LYS A 117 29.52 1.06 3.67
C LYS A 117 28.09 0.97 4.16
N LEU A 118 27.51 -0.24 4.16
CA LEU A 118 26.16 -0.46 4.66
C LEU A 118 26.06 -0.09 6.13
N ASN A 119 26.99 -0.53 6.99
CA ASN A 119 26.99 -0.14 8.40
C ASN A 119 27.03 1.39 8.60
N GLN A 120 27.86 2.10 7.84
CA GLN A 120 27.92 3.58 7.89
C GLN A 120 26.61 4.22 7.42
N LEU A 121 26.04 3.71 6.34
CA LEU A 121 24.75 4.16 5.82
C LEU A 121 23.62 3.89 6.80
N SER A 122 23.58 2.72 7.44
CA SER A 122 22.57 2.33 8.42
C SER A 122 22.58 3.28 9.62
N GLU A 123 23.75 3.63 10.16
CA GLU A 123 23.85 4.59 11.28
C GLU A 123 23.30 5.97 10.91
N VAL A 124 23.66 6.47 9.71
CA VAL A 124 23.16 7.75 9.20
C VAL A 124 21.66 7.69 8.94
N ALA A 125 21.18 6.60 8.35
CA ALA A 125 19.77 6.38 8.03
C ALA A 125 18.91 6.31 9.28
N CYS A 126 19.36 5.65 10.36
CA CYS A 126 18.65 5.60 11.63
C CYS A 126 18.40 7.01 12.20
N LYS A 127 19.39 7.90 12.12
CA LYS A 127 19.23 9.29 12.57
C LYS A 127 18.29 10.07 11.65
N LEU A 128 18.54 10.02 10.35
CA LEU A 128 17.74 10.75 9.37
C LEU A 128 16.27 10.29 9.36
N HIS A 129 16.00 9.02 9.66
CA HIS A 129 14.65 8.51 9.85
C HIS A 129 13.89 9.26 10.94
N TRP A 130 14.47 9.42 12.14
CA TRP A 130 13.80 10.15 13.22
C TRP A 130 13.62 11.63 12.91
N PHE A 131 14.56 12.21 12.17
CA PHE A 131 14.43 13.60 11.72
C PHE A 131 13.34 13.76 10.65
N TYR A 132 13.27 12.87 9.66
CA TYR A 132 12.34 13.00 8.53
C TYR A 132 10.98 12.36 8.75
N LEU A 133 10.86 11.42 9.69
CA LEU A 133 9.66 10.62 9.95
C LEU A 133 9.04 10.12 8.63
N PRO A 134 9.75 9.27 7.85
CA PRO A 134 9.33 8.92 6.51
C PRO A 134 8.06 8.08 6.52
N VAL A 135 7.11 8.38 5.63
CA VAL A 135 5.98 7.49 5.29
C VAL A 135 6.45 6.57 4.17
N TYR A 136 6.37 5.26 4.39
CA TYR A 136 6.80 4.25 3.41
C TYR A 136 5.59 3.52 2.82
N ASP A 137 5.78 2.90 1.66
CA ASP A 137 4.85 1.88 1.20
C ASP A 137 4.77 0.77 2.26
N GLU A 138 3.56 0.33 2.59
CA GLU A 138 3.33 -0.75 3.55
C GLU A 138 4.06 -2.04 3.13
N GLU A 139 4.22 -2.30 1.84
CA GLU A 139 4.95 -3.47 1.34
C GLU A 139 6.43 -3.44 1.66
N PHE A 140 7.07 -2.27 1.62
CA PHE A 140 8.49 -2.14 1.97
C PHE A 140 8.70 -2.56 3.42
N ILE A 141 7.76 -2.19 4.31
CA ILE A 141 7.78 -2.56 5.72
C ILE A 141 7.52 -4.06 5.89
N ILE A 142 6.51 -4.61 5.20
CA ILE A 142 6.16 -6.04 5.26
C ILE A 142 7.32 -6.91 4.77
N ASN A 143 7.95 -6.55 3.65
CA ASN A 143 9.07 -7.28 3.06
C ASN A 143 10.30 -7.30 3.98
N ARG A 144 10.47 -6.28 4.82
CA ARG A 144 11.53 -6.23 5.84
C ARG A 144 11.19 -7.03 7.10
N ASP A 145 9.93 -7.40 7.30
CA ASP A 145 9.42 -8.12 8.48
C ASP A 145 9.85 -7.47 9.81
N VAL A 146 9.94 -6.14 9.80
CA VAL A 146 10.29 -5.33 10.97
C VAL A 146 9.72 -3.93 10.80
N LEU A 147 9.02 -3.43 11.82
CA LEU A 147 8.61 -2.02 11.87
C LEU A 147 9.85 -1.14 12.11
N PRO A 148 10.04 -0.04 11.36
CA PRO A 148 11.24 0.80 11.51
C PRO A 148 11.47 1.25 12.94
N GLU A 149 10.43 1.70 13.65
CA GLU A 149 10.55 2.24 15.00
C GLU A 149 10.59 1.15 16.09
N ALA A 150 10.31 -0.10 15.75
CA ALA A 150 10.45 -1.23 16.68
C ALA A 150 11.91 -1.70 16.77
N ASP A 151 12.64 -1.69 15.65
CA ASP A 151 14.07 -1.99 15.60
C ASP A 151 14.70 -1.29 14.38
N ILE A 152 15.08 -0.02 14.58
CA ILE A 152 15.56 0.85 13.50
C ILE A 152 16.88 0.39 12.92
N SER A 153 17.74 -0.19 13.77
CA SER A 153 19.03 -0.71 13.34
C SER A 153 18.83 -1.90 12.42
N LYS A 154 17.93 -2.83 12.76
CA LYS A 154 17.58 -3.97 11.91
C LYS A 154 16.83 -3.55 10.65
N TYR A 155 15.96 -2.53 10.72
CA TYR A 155 15.27 -2.05 9.52
C TYR A 155 16.27 -1.57 8.46
N TYR A 156 17.24 -0.75 8.87
CA TYR A 156 18.25 -0.17 7.98
C TYR A 156 19.50 -1.03 7.78
N ASP A 157 19.55 -2.27 8.27
CA ASP A 157 20.65 -3.22 7.98
C ASP A 157 20.67 -3.74 6.53
N HIS A 158 19.73 -3.25 5.70
CA HIS A 158 19.55 -3.64 4.32
C HIS A 158 19.62 -2.42 3.38
N PHE A 159 20.32 -2.57 2.26
CA PHE A 159 20.54 -1.49 1.30
C PHE A 159 19.23 -0.88 0.77
N HIS A 160 18.26 -1.70 0.37
CA HIS A 160 16.96 -1.20 -0.10
C HIS A 160 16.25 -0.29 0.91
N SER A 161 16.31 -0.58 2.20
CA SER A 161 15.70 0.31 3.21
C SER A 161 16.41 1.68 3.30
N VAL A 162 17.72 1.71 3.05
CA VAL A 162 18.48 2.97 2.92
C VAL A 162 18.11 3.69 1.62
N GLU A 163 17.94 2.96 0.51
CA GLU A 163 17.48 3.47 -0.78
C GLU A 163 16.07 4.09 -0.69
N ASP A 164 15.16 3.47 0.06
CA ASP A 164 13.82 3.98 0.32
C ASP A 164 13.88 5.32 1.06
N LEU A 165 14.71 5.43 2.10
CA LEU A 165 14.92 6.69 2.83
C LEU A 165 15.57 7.75 1.93
N TYR A 166 16.56 7.36 1.14
CA TYR A 166 17.21 8.26 0.18
C TYR A 166 16.18 8.82 -0.81
N SER A 167 15.34 7.95 -1.37
CA SER A 167 14.26 8.33 -2.30
C SER A 167 13.26 9.26 -1.62
N TYR A 168 12.86 8.97 -0.38
CA TYR A 168 11.98 9.84 0.40
C TYR A 168 12.55 11.26 0.59
N ILE A 169 13.86 11.38 0.90
CA ILE A 169 14.49 12.67 1.20
C ILE A 169 14.79 13.49 -0.07
N PHE A 170 15.17 12.84 -1.18
CA PHE A 170 15.74 13.52 -2.34
C PHE A 170 14.91 13.41 -3.63
N GLU A 171 14.03 12.41 -3.74
CA GLU A 171 13.27 12.13 -4.96
C GLU A 171 11.79 12.49 -4.77
N ARG A 172 11.46 13.78 -4.92
CA ARG A 172 10.12 14.34 -4.65
C ARG A 172 8.97 13.65 -5.39
N ASN A 173 9.22 13.02 -6.54
CA ASN A 173 8.21 12.29 -7.31
C ASN A 173 8.02 10.83 -6.87
N LYS A 174 8.91 10.32 -6.00
CA LYS A 174 8.82 8.97 -5.41
C LYS A 174 8.51 9.00 -3.92
N ALA A 175 8.72 10.14 -3.27
CA ALA A 175 8.35 10.33 -1.88
C ALA A 175 6.82 10.40 -1.74
N PHE A 176 6.26 9.58 -0.84
CA PHE A 176 4.86 9.69 -0.46
C PHE A 176 4.64 11.06 0.21
N ASP A 177 3.77 11.88 -0.40
CA ASP A 177 3.28 13.08 0.28
C ASP A 177 2.40 12.62 1.45
N TRP A 178 2.89 12.85 2.67
CA TRP A 178 2.18 12.45 3.88
C TRP A 178 0.84 13.19 4.04
N LYS A 179 0.66 14.33 3.35
CA LYS A 179 -0.62 15.07 3.27
C LYS A 179 -1.59 14.49 2.25
N SER A 180 -1.14 13.55 1.41
CA SER A 180 -2.00 13.00 0.38
C SER A 180 -3.10 12.13 0.99
N THR A 181 -4.33 12.48 0.62
CA THR A 181 -5.54 11.70 0.80
C THR A 181 -6.06 11.16 -0.53
N GLY A 182 -5.23 11.15 -1.59
CA GLY A 182 -5.67 10.88 -2.96
C GLY A 182 -6.37 9.54 -3.19
N GLY A 183 -6.09 8.53 -2.36
CA GLY A 183 -6.83 7.26 -2.40
C GLY A 183 -8.33 7.37 -2.04
N ASP A 184 -8.78 8.49 -1.46
CA ASP A 184 -10.20 8.78 -1.24
C ASP A 184 -10.93 9.17 -2.56
N LEU A 185 -10.20 9.63 -3.60
CA LEU A 185 -10.80 10.16 -4.84
C LEU A 185 -11.56 9.10 -5.64
N ASN A 186 -11.11 7.85 -5.55
CA ASN A 186 -11.66 6.72 -6.29
C ASN A 186 -12.51 5.77 -5.41
N LEU A 187 -12.60 6.07 -4.11
CA LEU A 187 -13.26 5.22 -3.11
C LEU A 187 -14.80 5.36 -3.17
N GLY A 188 -15.51 4.23 -3.21
CA GLY A 188 -16.98 4.22 -3.23
C GLY A 188 -17.60 4.60 -4.58
N HIS A 189 -16.79 4.77 -5.63
CA HIS A 189 -17.25 5.04 -6.98
C HIS A 189 -17.45 3.75 -7.78
N LYS A 190 -18.45 3.75 -8.67
CA LYS A 190 -18.73 2.63 -9.57
C LYS A 190 -17.76 2.64 -10.75
N LEU A 191 -17.24 1.46 -11.05
CA LEU A 191 -16.34 1.17 -12.16
C LEU A 191 -16.94 0.05 -13.00
N ASP A 192 -16.83 0.17 -14.31
CA ASP A 192 -17.28 -0.84 -15.25
C ASP A 192 -16.20 -1.90 -15.46
N PHE A 193 -16.58 -3.18 -15.43
CA PHE A 193 -15.71 -4.30 -15.71
C PHE A 193 -16.40 -5.22 -16.72
N LYS A 194 -15.86 -5.31 -17.94
CA LYS A 194 -16.51 -6.00 -19.07
C LYS A 194 -15.65 -7.16 -19.53
N VAL A 195 -16.17 -8.37 -19.41
CA VAL A 195 -15.46 -9.59 -19.80
C VAL A 195 -16.21 -10.29 -20.92
N PHE A 196 -15.50 -10.65 -21.98
CA PHE A 196 -16.05 -11.49 -23.03
C PHE A 196 -16.23 -12.92 -22.53
N THR A 197 -17.38 -13.52 -22.80
CA THR A 197 -17.67 -14.91 -22.44
C THR A 197 -18.00 -15.71 -23.69
N CYS A 198 -17.25 -16.78 -23.95
CA CYS A 198 -17.48 -17.62 -25.13
C CYS A 198 -18.83 -18.35 -25.03
N ARG A 199 -19.26 -18.70 -23.81
CA ARG A 199 -20.56 -19.32 -23.53
C ARG A 199 -21.74 -18.52 -24.11
N TRP A 200 -21.70 -17.20 -24.00
CA TRP A 200 -22.78 -16.32 -24.44
C TRP A 200 -22.47 -15.61 -25.77
N GLY A 201 -21.20 -15.56 -26.17
CA GLY A 201 -20.74 -14.92 -27.39
C GLY A 201 -20.80 -13.40 -27.34
N HIS A 202 -20.85 -12.81 -26.13
CA HIS A 202 -20.87 -11.38 -25.92
C HIS A 202 -20.10 -10.98 -24.67
N TYR A 203 -20.02 -9.68 -24.41
CA TYR A 203 -19.45 -9.14 -23.18
C TYR A 203 -20.49 -9.14 -22.07
N ASP A 204 -20.13 -9.70 -20.92
CA ASP A 204 -20.86 -9.57 -19.67
C ASP A 204 -20.34 -8.39 -18.87
N ASN A 205 -21.26 -7.69 -18.20
CA ASN A 205 -20.94 -6.47 -17.44
C ASN A 205 -21.00 -6.77 -15.95
N TYR A 206 -19.93 -6.39 -15.27
CA TYR A 206 -19.80 -6.41 -13.82
C TYR A 206 -19.52 -4.98 -13.36
N THR A 207 -19.95 -4.65 -12.14
CA THR A 207 -19.63 -3.37 -11.51
C THR A 207 -18.69 -3.60 -10.35
N PHE A 208 -17.60 -2.84 -10.33
CA PHE A 208 -16.65 -2.82 -9.22
C PHE A 208 -16.84 -1.52 -8.44
N ILE A 209 -16.74 -1.60 -7.13
CA ILE A 209 -16.64 -0.45 -6.24
C ILE A 209 -15.45 -0.70 -5.32
N ARG A 210 -14.47 0.21 -5.30
CA ARG A 210 -13.39 0.15 -4.32
C ARG A 210 -13.96 0.48 -2.94
N VAL A 211 -13.74 -0.40 -1.97
CA VAL A 211 -14.10 -0.21 -0.56
C VAL A 211 -12.85 -0.26 0.33
N TYR A 212 -12.99 0.04 1.62
CA TYR A 212 -11.85 0.25 2.54
C TYR A 212 -10.88 -0.93 2.65
N ASN A 213 -11.35 -2.16 2.45
CA ASN A 213 -10.59 -3.39 2.63
C ASN A 213 -10.63 -4.32 1.39
N GLY A 214 -11.01 -3.79 0.22
CA GLY A 214 -11.06 -4.55 -1.02
C GLY A 214 -12.07 -4.02 -2.02
N TRP A 215 -12.85 -4.92 -2.61
CA TRP A 215 -13.80 -4.63 -3.68
C TRP A 215 -15.20 -5.06 -3.30
N GLU A 216 -16.20 -4.25 -3.62
CA GLU A 216 -17.57 -4.71 -3.76
C GLU A 216 -17.81 -4.99 -5.26
N ILE A 217 -18.16 -6.23 -5.59
CA ILE A 217 -18.35 -6.66 -6.98
C ILE A 217 -19.81 -7.04 -7.17
N SER A 218 -20.48 -6.38 -8.10
CA SER A 218 -21.87 -6.65 -8.48
C SER A 218 -21.94 -7.32 -9.85
N ALA A 219 -22.70 -8.41 -9.91
CA ALA A 219 -23.10 -9.11 -11.12
C ALA A 219 -24.62 -9.28 -11.15
N MET A 220 -25.16 -9.88 -12.23
CA MET A 220 -26.58 -10.26 -12.28
C MET A 220 -27.01 -11.17 -11.12
N THR A 221 -26.09 -11.98 -10.60
CA THR A 221 -26.34 -12.95 -9.53
C THR A 221 -26.35 -12.34 -8.13
N GLY A 222 -25.92 -11.08 -7.99
CA GLY A 222 -25.88 -10.36 -6.72
C GLY A 222 -24.59 -9.56 -6.54
N THR A 223 -24.41 -9.04 -5.32
CA THR A 223 -23.23 -8.27 -4.90
C THR A 223 -22.44 -9.09 -3.88
N VAL A 224 -21.12 -9.10 -4.00
CA VAL A 224 -20.19 -9.79 -3.10
C VAL A 224 -19.05 -8.87 -2.65
N GLU A 225 -18.79 -8.87 -1.36
CA GLU A 225 -17.61 -8.22 -0.78
C GLU A 225 -16.39 -9.12 -0.93
N CYS A 226 -15.34 -8.55 -1.50
CA CYS A 226 -14.10 -9.23 -1.84
C CYS A 226 -12.90 -8.52 -1.23
N ARG A 227 -11.86 -9.30 -0.94
CA ARG A 227 -10.52 -8.86 -0.58
C ARG A 227 -9.89 -8.12 -1.78
N PRO A 228 -8.76 -7.41 -1.59
CA PRO A 228 -8.06 -6.72 -2.68
C PRO A 228 -7.74 -7.61 -3.89
N ASN A 229 -7.48 -8.90 -3.65
CA ASN A 229 -7.22 -9.89 -4.70
C ASN A 229 -8.49 -10.43 -5.39
N GLY A 230 -9.68 -9.93 -5.09
CA GLY A 230 -10.94 -10.36 -5.71
C GLY A 230 -11.60 -11.63 -5.12
N GLU A 231 -11.00 -12.25 -4.09
CA GLU A 231 -11.59 -13.38 -3.37
C GLU A 231 -12.65 -12.90 -2.35
N ALA A 232 -13.73 -13.64 -2.12
CA ALA A 232 -14.77 -13.21 -1.19
C ALA A 232 -14.25 -13.11 0.26
N ILE A 233 -14.71 -12.09 1.01
CA ILE A 233 -14.39 -11.92 2.43
C ILE A 233 -15.18 -12.91 3.31
N SER A 234 -16.42 -13.23 2.93
CA SER A 234 -17.31 -14.11 3.67
C SER A 234 -17.70 -15.35 2.84
N THR A 235 -17.06 -16.48 3.12
CA THR A 235 -17.69 -17.78 2.90
C THR A 235 -17.52 -18.65 4.14
N ARG A 236 -18.63 -19.21 4.64
CA ARG A 236 -18.65 -20.23 5.71
C ARG A 236 -17.94 -21.54 5.32
N GLU A 237 -17.50 -21.64 4.07
CA GLU A 237 -16.69 -22.72 3.52
C GLU A 237 -15.62 -22.06 2.63
N PRO A 238 -14.31 -22.24 2.89
CA PRO A 238 -13.27 -21.88 1.93
C PRO A 238 -13.31 -22.89 0.78
N SER A 239 -14.22 -22.70 -0.17
CA SER A 239 -14.10 -23.36 -1.47
C SER A 239 -13.11 -22.58 -2.33
N PHE A 240 -12.19 -23.29 -3.00
CA PHE A 240 -11.56 -22.77 -4.22
C PHE A 240 -12.67 -22.14 -5.09
N ASN A 241 -12.47 -20.90 -5.57
CA ASN A 241 -13.44 -20.08 -6.32
C ASN A 241 -14.55 -19.41 -5.48
N SER A 242 -14.22 -18.31 -4.81
CA SER A 242 -15.20 -17.38 -4.21
C SER A 242 -14.97 -15.94 -4.71
N GLY A 243 -16.00 -15.09 -4.66
CA GLY A 243 -15.90 -13.68 -5.11
C GLY A 243 -16.01 -13.54 -6.64
N LEU A 244 -15.13 -12.74 -7.25
CA LEU A 244 -15.06 -12.59 -8.71
C LEU A 244 -14.89 -13.93 -9.42
N TYR A 245 -14.02 -14.77 -8.88
CA TYR A 245 -13.64 -16.04 -9.49
C TYR A 245 -14.81 -17.03 -9.52
N TYR A 246 -15.68 -17.01 -8.51
CA TYR A 246 -16.91 -17.79 -8.57
C TYR A 246 -17.79 -17.35 -9.75
N ILE A 247 -17.96 -16.04 -9.93
CA ILE A 247 -18.80 -15.46 -10.97
C ILE A 247 -18.26 -15.84 -12.36
N LEU A 248 -16.97 -15.63 -12.60
CA LEU A 248 -16.33 -15.97 -13.87
C LEU A 248 -16.38 -17.49 -14.16
N ASN A 249 -16.22 -18.32 -13.14
CA ASN A 249 -16.32 -19.78 -13.29
C ASN A 249 -17.75 -20.25 -13.59
N GLN A 250 -18.79 -19.58 -13.07
CA GLN A 250 -20.18 -19.88 -13.46
C GLN A 250 -20.41 -19.63 -14.95
N ASP A 251 -19.72 -18.64 -15.53
CA ASP A 251 -19.74 -18.34 -16.97
C ASP A 251 -18.70 -19.15 -17.77
N SER A 252 -17.96 -20.06 -17.11
CA SER A 252 -16.93 -20.94 -17.70
C SER A 252 -15.75 -20.20 -18.35
N VAL A 253 -15.50 -18.95 -17.92
CA VAL A 253 -14.44 -18.10 -18.47
C VAL A 253 -13.06 -18.64 -18.11
N GLN A 254 -12.17 -18.75 -19.10
CA GLN A 254 -10.79 -19.18 -18.96
C GLN A 254 -9.84 -17.98 -18.85
N TYR A 255 -9.03 -17.94 -17.79
CA TYR A 255 -8.09 -16.86 -17.53
C TYR A 255 -6.98 -17.31 -16.57
N PRO A 256 -5.83 -16.60 -16.51
CA PRO A 256 -4.76 -16.91 -15.58
C PRO A 256 -5.11 -16.41 -14.18
N GLU A 257 -5.81 -17.23 -13.39
CA GLU A 257 -6.37 -16.86 -12.08
C GLU A 257 -5.35 -16.20 -11.14
N ASP A 258 -4.17 -16.82 -10.92
CA ASP A 258 -3.13 -16.26 -10.04
C ASP A 258 -2.63 -14.89 -10.51
N GLY A 259 -2.52 -14.72 -11.83
CA GLY A 259 -2.11 -13.45 -12.44
C GLY A 259 -3.15 -12.36 -12.24
N VAL A 260 -4.44 -12.69 -12.37
CA VAL A 260 -5.55 -11.76 -12.12
C VAL A 260 -5.65 -11.39 -10.64
N LYS A 261 -5.47 -12.37 -9.73
CA LYS A 261 -5.40 -12.13 -8.28
C LYS A 261 -4.33 -11.12 -7.92
N TYR A 262 -3.13 -11.30 -8.48
CA TYR A 262 -2.03 -10.39 -8.28
C TYR A 262 -2.35 -9.01 -8.83
N ALA A 263 -2.78 -8.91 -10.10
CA ALA A 263 -3.10 -7.62 -10.73
C ALA A 263 -4.18 -6.82 -9.98
N LEU A 264 -5.25 -7.48 -9.50
CA LEU A 264 -6.29 -6.82 -8.71
C LEU A 264 -5.78 -6.34 -7.35
N SER A 265 -4.94 -7.13 -6.70
CA SER A 265 -4.32 -6.76 -5.43
C SER A 265 -3.43 -5.53 -5.59
N GLU A 266 -2.57 -5.53 -6.61
CA GLU A 266 -1.65 -4.41 -6.89
C GLU A 266 -2.42 -3.15 -7.27
N LEU A 267 -3.43 -3.27 -8.14
CA LEU A 267 -4.27 -2.13 -8.50
C LEU A 267 -4.99 -1.55 -7.29
N TRP A 268 -5.51 -2.40 -6.39
CA TRP A 268 -6.17 -1.92 -5.18
C TRP A 268 -5.20 -1.17 -4.25
N LYS A 269 -3.99 -1.70 -4.05
CA LYS A 269 -2.94 -1.06 -3.24
C LYS A 269 -2.51 0.26 -3.84
N GLU A 270 -2.23 0.28 -5.14
CA GLU A 270 -1.84 1.51 -5.85
C GLU A 270 -2.94 2.58 -5.75
N ALA A 271 -4.19 2.18 -5.93
CA ALA A 271 -5.36 3.06 -5.80
C ALA A 271 -5.60 3.54 -4.37
N ASP A 272 -5.20 2.77 -3.34
CA ASP A 272 -5.24 3.22 -1.95
C ASP A 272 -4.10 4.17 -1.63
N SER A 273 -2.88 3.81 -1.99
CA SER A 273 -1.65 4.46 -1.53
C SER A 273 -1.35 5.74 -2.30
N ASN A 274 -1.66 5.81 -3.59
CA ASN A 274 -1.33 6.94 -4.48
C ASN A 274 -2.54 7.83 -4.82
N GLU A 275 -2.25 8.98 -5.42
CA GLU A 275 -3.27 9.85 -6.02
C GLU A 275 -3.71 9.28 -7.38
N MET A 276 -4.60 8.30 -7.35
CA MET A 276 -5.15 7.70 -8.56
C MET A 276 -6.54 8.27 -8.85
N SER A 277 -6.66 8.93 -10.00
CA SER A 277 -7.96 9.45 -10.47
C SER A 277 -8.94 8.30 -10.76
N LEU A 278 -10.24 8.60 -10.75
CA LEU A 278 -11.25 7.60 -11.09
C LEU A 278 -11.09 7.06 -12.53
N GLU A 279 -10.68 7.92 -13.46
CA GLU A 279 -10.46 7.57 -14.88
C GLU A 279 -9.26 6.64 -15.02
N GLU A 280 -8.15 6.94 -14.35
CA GLU A 280 -6.97 6.05 -14.33
C GLU A 280 -7.29 4.69 -13.70
N LEU A 281 -8.04 4.66 -12.59
CA LEU A 281 -8.47 3.41 -11.98
C LEU A 281 -9.36 2.59 -12.93
N GLN A 282 -10.29 3.25 -13.62
CA GLN A 282 -11.15 2.63 -14.60
C GLN A 282 -10.36 2.03 -15.77
N ASP A 283 -9.36 2.74 -16.29
CA ASP A 283 -8.53 2.27 -17.40
C ASP A 283 -7.69 1.05 -16.99
N LYS A 284 -7.01 1.10 -15.83
CA LYS A 284 -6.23 -0.04 -15.33
C LYS A 284 -7.09 -1.25 -15.02
N LEU A 285 -8.30 -1.03 -14.49
CA LEU A 285 -9.25 -2.11 -14.25
C LEU A 285 -9.76 -2.70 -15.59
N HIS A 286 -9.92 -1.88 -16.62
CA HIS A 286 -10.29 -2.31 -17.96
C HIS A 286 -9.19 -3.17 -18.61
N ASP A 287 -7.91 -2.86 -18.39
CA ASP A 287 -6.79 -3.68 -18.86
C ASP A 287 -6.87 -5.11 -18.31
N ILE A 288 -7.22 -5.27 -17.02
CA ILE A 288 -7.43 -6.59 -16.41
C ILE A 288 -8.60 -7.32 -17.09
N ALA A 289 -9.72 -6.62 -17.33
CA ALA A 289 -10.89 -7.21 -17.99
C ALA A 289 -10.61 -7.65 -19.43
N ASN A 290 -9.83 -6.84 -20.16
CA ASN A 290 -9.38 -7.14 -21.51
C ASN A 290 -8.44 -8.33 -21.52
N TRP A 291 -7.51 -8.41 -20.57
CA TRP A 291 -6.61 -9.56 -20.46
C TRP A 291 -7.37 -10.87 -20.27
N ILE A 292 -8.34 -10.90 -19.36
CA ILE A 292 -9.24 -12.05 -19.16
C ILE A 292 -9.96 -12.40 -20.47
N SER A 293 -10.55 -11.40 -21.13
CA SER A 293 -11.31 -11.59 -22.38
C SER A 293 -10.47 -12.15 -23.52
N GLU A 294 -9.22 -11.70 -23.66
CA GLU A 294 -8.33 -12.16 -24.73
C GLU A 294 -7.81 -13.58 -24.46
N VAL A 295 -7.54 -13.94 -23.20
CA VAL A 295 -7.19 -15.32 -22.84
C VAL A 295 -8.36 -16.27 -23.08
N GLU A 296 -9.58 -15.86 -22.72
CA GLU A 296 -10.80 -16.64 -22.96
C GLU A 296 -10.98 -16.95 -24.45
N LYS A 297 -10.92 -15.92 -25.31
CA LYS A 297 -11.01 -16.09 -26.78
C LYS A 297 -9.91 -16.99 -27.31
N ALA A 298 -8.66 -16.72 -26.94
CA ALA A 298 -7.52 -17.49 -27.42
C ALA A 298 -7.60 -18.96 -27.02
N THR A 299 -8.10 -19.25 -25.81
CA THR A 299 -8.26 -20.62 -25.31
C THR A 299 -9.27 -21.41 -26.15
N HIS A 300 -10.36 -20.77 -26.58
CA HIS A 300 -11.37 -21.37 -27.44
C HIS A 300 -10.91 -21.48 -28.89
N ASP A 301 -10.33 -20.42 -29.45
CA ASP A 301 -9.89 -20.37 -30.86
C ASP A 301 -8.77 -21.37 -31.17
N ASN A 302 -7.92 -21.67 -30.18
CA ASN A 302 -6.79 -22.58 -30.34
C ASN A 302 -7.07 -24.00 -29.82
N GLN A 303 -8.29 -24.28 -29.35
CA GLN A 303 -8.64 -25.63 -28.92
C GLN A 303 -8.57 -26.60 -30.11
N PRO A 304 -7.93 -27.77 -29.96
CA PRO A 304 -7.99 -28.80 -30.99
C PRO A 304 -9.45 -29.19 -31.29
N SER A 305 -9.84 -29.19 -32.55
CA SER A 305 -11.24 -29.40 -32.98
C SER A 305 -11.85 -30.74 -32.54
N TRP A 306 -11.03 -31.71 -32.13
CA TRP A 306 -11.47 -33.01 -31.62
C TRP A 306 -11.68 -33.03 -30.10
N CYS A 307 -11.19 -32.02 -29.37
CA CYS A 307 -11.19 -32.00 -27.91
C CYS A 307 -12.55 -31.61 -27.33
N LEU A 308 -13.24 -30.62 -27.93
CA LEU A 308 -14.58 -30.15 -27.53
C LEU A 308 -14.76 -30.03 -26.02
N TYR A 309 -13.71 -29.57 -25.32
CA TYR A 309 -13.67 -29.53 -23.86
C TYR A 309 -14.38 -28.30 -23.30
N TYR A 310 -14.45 -27.23 -24.10
CA TYR A 310 -15.12 -25.97 -23.77
C TYR A 310 -16.41 -25.88 -24.60
#